data_AF-A0A953BQ90-F1
#
_entry.id   AF-A0A953BQ90-F1
#
_cell.length_a   1.000
_cell.length_b   1.000
_cell.length_c   1.000
_cell.angle_alpha   90.00
_cell.angle_beta   90.00
_cell.angle_gamma   90.00
#
_symmetry.space_group_name_H-M   'P 1'
#
loop_
_entity.id
_entity.type
_entity.pdbx_description
1 polymer ?
#
loop_
_entity_poly.entity_id
_entity_poly.type
_entity_poly.pdbx_seq_one_letter_code
_entity_poly.pdbx_strand_id
1 'polypeptide(L)'
;MNAPLKIGQPRFLTKDEVLSLHRASIDLYGGAEGVLDDGALESALAQPRQAPGGEFAHEFPFGMAAAYGYHLAMNHAFRDGNKRTSFAAMVAFLRMNGWNFELPDGHAADMMLEMIAEHRDKVWLTEKLVAASRARPSLELRDFFYLLRTDLVDELMQIRQGHRPSELAESVRQAHDAMPILDDYLTHASMAKLVGNEADATYWDGQRALLVALVRRAAALGYDW
;
A
#
# COMPACT_ATOMS: atom_id res chain seq x y z
N MET A 1 15.47 12.57 -15.47
CA MET A 1 16.19 12.34 -14.19
C MET A 1 15.13 12.28 -13.09
N ASN A 2 14.86 11.09 -12.56
CA ASN A 2 13.88 10.93 -11.48
C ASN A 2 14.51 11.42 -10.18
N ALA A 3 14.02 12.55 -9.67
CA ALA A 3 14.35 13.01 -8.32
C ALA A 3 14.01 11.89 -7.32
N PRO A 4 14.78 11.74 -6.23
CA PRO A 4 14.43 10.81 -5.17
C PRO A 4 13.03 11.17 -4.63
N LEU A 5 12.17 10.16 -4.50
CA LEU A 5 10.81 10.32 -3.96
C LEU A 5 10.91 10.94 -2.57
N LYS A 6 10.19 12.04 -2.34
CA LYS A 6 10.06 12.65 -1.01
C LYS A 6 8.98 11.90 -0.24
N ILE A 7 9.33 11.47 0.96
CA ILE A 7 8.46 10.75 1.91
C ILE A 7 7.09 11.45 2.03
N GLY A 8 5.99 10.75 1.74
CA GLY A 8 4.61 11.24 1.87
C GLY A 8 4.03 11.99 0.66
N GLN A 9 4.61 11.85 -0.54
CA GLN A 9 4.01 12.35 -1.79
C GLN A 9 3.64 11.21 -2.74
N PRO A 10 2.46 11.26 -3.40
CA PRO A 10 2.07 10.27 -4.40
C PRO A 10 3.05 10.22 -5.58
N ARG A 11 3.47 9.00 -5.98
CA ARG A 11 4.11 8.76 -7.28
C ARG A 11 3.04 8.62 -8.35
N PHE A 12 2.95 9.63 -9.20
CA PHE A 12 2.07 9.62 -10.36
C PHE A 12 2.73 8.90 -11.54
N LEU A 13 1.90 8.29 -12.39
CA LEU A 13 2.33 7.71 -13.66
C LEU A 13 2.83 8.82 -14.60
N THR A 14 3.95 8.56 -15.28
CA THR A 14 4.34 9.35 -16.44
C THR A 14 3.56 8.92 -17.67
N LYS A 15 3.50 9.78 -18.69
CA LYS A 15 2.91 9.42 -19.98
C LYS A 15 3.57 8.18 -20.59
N ASP A 16 4.90 8.11 -20.56
CA ASP A 16 5.64 6.96 -21.10
C ASP A 16 5.30 5.65 -20.37
N GLU A 17 5.08 5.70 -19.06
CA GLU A 17 4.61 4.55 -18.29
C GLU A 17 3.21 4.12 -18.75
N VAL A 18 2.28 5.07 -18.99
CA VAL A 18 0.94 4.75 -19.51
C VAL A 18 0.97 4.24 -20.95
N LEU A 19 1.82 4.79 -21.81
CA LEU A 19 2.05 4.28 -23.17
C LEU A 19 2.62 2.86 -23.14
N SER A 20 3.50 2.57 -22.18
CA SER A 20 4.06 1.23 -21.99
C SER A 20 2.98 0.24 -21.51
N LEU A 21 2.10 0.65 -20.59
CA LEU A 21 0.95 -0.15 -20.17
C LEU A 21 -0.03 -0.40 -21.32
N HIS A 22 -0.29 0.61 -22.16
CA HIS A 22 -1.11 0.47 -23.36
C HIS A 22 -0.52 -0.56 -24.32
N ARG A 23 0.76 -0.40 -24.66
CA ARG A 23 1.47 -1.33 -25.56
C ARG A 23 1.44 -2.76 -25.03
N ALA A 24 1.75 -2.96 -23.74
CA ALA A 24 1.66 -4.26 -23.10
C ALA A 24 0.24 -4.86 -23.18
N SER A 25 -0.80 -4.03 -23.03
CA SER A 25 -2.18 -4.48 -23.20
C SER A 25 -2.49 -4.90 -24.64
N ILE A 26 -1.98 -4.20 -25.65
CA ILE A 26 -2.19 -4.56 -27.06
C ILE A 26 -1.43 -5.85 -27.40
N ASP A 27 -0.19 -5.97 -26.94
CA ASP A 27 0.64 -7.15 -27.17
C ASP A 27 0.01 -8.42 -26.56
N LEU A 28 -0.60 -8.31 -25.37
CA LEU A 28 -1.21 -9.45 -24.67
C LEU A 28 -2.59 -9.83 -25.19
N TYR A 29 -3.41 -8.86 -25.59
CA TYR A 29 -4.85 -9.07 -25.83
C TYR A 29 -5.32 -8.65 -27.23
N GLY A 30 -4.43 -8.15 -28.08
CA GLY A 30 -4.75 -7.63 -29.40
C GLY A 30 -5.49 -6.29 -29.39
N GLY A 31 -5.59 -5.69 -30.57
CA GLY A 31 -6.22 -4.39 -30.80
C GLY A 31 -5.36 -3.48 -31.67
N ALA A 32 -5.89 -2.29 -31.99
CA ALA A 32 -5.13 -1.29 -32.73
C ALA A 32 -4.21 -0.50 -31.79
N GLU A 33 -2.89 -0.53 -32.06
CA GLU A 33 -1.91 0.30 -31.35
C GLU A 33 -2.05 1.78 -31.74
N GLY A 34 -1.69 2.68 -30.83
CA GLY A 34 -1.51 4.09 -31.11
C GLY A 34 -2.44 5.02 -30.33
N VAL A 35 -1.91 6.21 -30.05
CA VAL A 35 -2.66 7.34 -29.50
C VAL A 35 -3.52 7.94 -30.62
N LEU A 36 -4.81 8.13 -30.32
CA LEU A 36 -5.78 8.79 -31.18
C LEU A 36 -5.79 10.31 -30.92
N ASP A 37 -5.79 10.70 -29.65
CA ASP A 37 -5.81 12.09 -29.22
C ASP A 37 -4.86 12.29 -28.03
N ASP A 38 -3.76 12.99 -28.31
CA ASP A 38 -2.72 13.26 -27.32
C ASP A 38 -3.18 14.25 -26.24
N GLY A 39 -4.01 15.23 -26.60
CA GLY A 39 -4.58 16.18 -25.64
C GLY A 39 -5.56 15.52 -24.69
N ALA A 40 -6.35 14.58 -25.18
CA ALA A 40 -7.24 13.75 -24.36
C ALA A 40 -6.45 12.88 -23.37
N LEU A 41 -5.30 12.33 -23.78
CA LEU A 41 -4.39 11.58 -22.92
C LEU A 41 -3.82 12.47 -21.81
N GLU A 42 -3.21 13.59 -22.17
CA GLU A 42 -2.62 14.53 -21.20
C GLU A 42 -3.66 15.05 -20.21
N SER A 43 -4.87 15.38 -20.70
CA SER A 43 -5.99 15.80 -19.87
C SER A 43 -6.36 14.74 -18.84
N ALA A 44 -6.44 13.46 -19.23
CA ALA A 44 -6.73 12.35 -18.32
C ALA A 44 -5.62 12.15 -17.28
N LEU A 45 -4.34 12.22 -17.69
CA LEU A 45 -3.19 12.06 -16.80
C LEU A 45 -3.05 13.19 -15.77
N ALA A 46 -3.61 14.38 -16.07
CA ALA A 46 -3.61 15.51 -15.16
C ALA A 46 -4.67 15.40 -14.05
N GLN A 47 -5.77 14.66 -14.27
CA GLN A 47 -6.93 14.62 -13.35
C GLN A 47 -6.59 14.15 -11.92
N PRO A 48 -5.75 13.11 -11.71
CA PRO A 48 -5.41 12.64 -10.37
C PRO A 48 -4.71 13.70 -9.50
N ARG A 49 -4.18 14.77 -10.11
CA ARG A 49 -3.49 15.88 -9.43
C ARG A 49 -4.40 17.08 -9.15
N GLN A 50 -5.60 17.13 -9.73
CA GLN A 50 -6.51 18.26 -9.59
C GLN A 50 -7.35 18.09 -8.32
N ALA A 51 -7.23 19.02 -7.38
CA ALA A 51 -8.06 19.09 -6.18
C ALA A 51 -8.96 20.33 -6.27
N PRO A 52 -10.30 20.23 -6.09
CA PRO A 52 -11.09 21.41 -5.77
C PRO A 52 -10.66 21.92 -4.39
N GLY A 53 -9.84 22.97 -4.35
CA GLY A 53 -9.54 23.69 -3.11
C GLY A 53 -8.45 23.10 -2.22
N GLY A 54 -7.21 23.02 -2.72
CA GLY A 54 -5.99 23.28 -1.94
C GLY A 54 -5.52 22.26 -0.90
N GLU A 55 -6.39 21.39 -0.37
CA GLU A 55 -6.02 20.43 0.67
C GLU A 55 -6.63 19.05 0.36
N PHE A 56 -5.84 18.16 -0.28
CA PHE A 56 -6.06 16.70 -0.36
C PHE A 56 -7.17 16.10 -1.27
N ALA A 57 -7.82 16.86 -2.15
CA ALA A 57 -9.22 16.55 -2.50
C ALA A 57 -9.61 15.28 -3.29
N HIS A 58 -8.73 14.31 -3.55
CA HIS A 58 -9.15 12.97 -4.00
C HIS A 58 -8.47 11.88 -3.15
N GLU A 59 -8.93 11.73 -1.90
CA GLU A 59 -8.76 10.59 -0.98
C GLU A 59 -7.59 9.66 -1.35
N PHE A 60 -6.36 10.16 -1.17
CA PHE A 60 -5.18 9.38 -1.51
C PHE A 60 -5.20 8.01 -0.79
N PRO A 61 -4.89 6.90 -1.48
CA PRO A 61 -4.57 6.80 -2.91
C PRO A 61 -5.77 6.46 -3.80
N PHE A 62 -6.90 6.07 -3.23
CA PHE A 62 -8.02 5.47 -3.96
C PHE A 62 -8.74 6.47 -4.87
N GLY A 63 -8.96 7.70 -4.42
CA GLY A 63 -9.58 8.73 -5.26
C GLY A 63 -8.72 9.09 -6.48
N MET A 64 -7.40 9.15 -6.30
CA MET A 64 -6.45 9.38 -7.39
C MET A 64 -6.38 8.20 -8.37
N ALA A 65 -6.38 6.97 -7.86
CA ALA A 65 -6.46 5.77 -8.68
C ALA A 65 -7.76 5.71 -9.49
N ALA A 66 -8.89 6.01 -8.85
CA ALA A 66 -10.19 6.08 -9.50
C ALA A 66 -10.23 7.16 -10.58
N ALA A 67 -9.57 8.31 -10.37
CA ALA A 67 -9.43 9.35 -11.39
C ALA A 67 -8.67 8.84 -12.63
N TYR A 68 -7.57 8.09 -12.45
CA TYR A 68 -6.90 7.42 -13.58
C TYR A 68 -7.85 6.46 -14.30
N GLY A 69 -8.51 5.57 -13.56
CA GLY A 69 -9.44 4.59 -14.13
C GLY A 69 -10.57 5.25 -14.92
N TYR A 70 -11.27 6.21 -14.31
CA TYR A 70 -12.39 6.88 -14.93
C TYR A 70 -11.99 7.71 -16.16
N HIS A 71 -11.03 8.63 -16.03
CA HIS A 71 -10.73 9.58 -17.10
C HIS A 71 -10.00 8.96 -18.29
N LEU A 72 -9.13 7.97 -18.08
CA LEU A 72 -8.52 7.25 -19.21
C LEU A 72 -9.54 6.38 -19.96
N ALA A 73 -10.57 5.87 -19.27
CA ALA A 73 -11.64 5.12 -19.92
C ALA A 73 -12.56 6.03 -20.75
N MET A 74 -12.92 7.22 -20.22
CA MET A 74 -13.90 8.12 -20.83
C MET A 74 -13.32 9.05 -21.90
N ASN A 75 -12.05 9.44 -21.80
CA ASN A 75 -11.44 10.37 -22.75
C ASN A 75 -11.10 9.72 -24.09
N HIS A 76 -11.12 8.39 -24.20
CA HIS A 76 -10.88 7.64 -25.44
C HIS A 76 -9.60 8.05 -26.19
N ALA A 77 -8.51 8.29 -25.46
CA ALA A 77 -7.27 8.81 -26.04
C ALA A 77 -6.52 7.83 -26.94
N PHE A 78 -6.83 6.53 -26.90
CA PHE A 78 -6.21 5.48 -27.72
C PHE A 78 -7.15 4.97 -28.80
N ARG A 79 -6.58 4.45 -29.90
CA ARG A 79 -7.35 3.83 -30.99
C ARG A 79 -8.14 2.59 -30.53
N ASP A 80 -7.54 1.80 -29.66
CA ASP A 80 -8.16 0.68 -28.97
C ASP A 80 -7.45 0.50 -27.61
N GLY A 81 -8.00 -0.31 -26.71
CA GLY A 81 -7.39 -0.65 -25.44
C GLY A 81 -7.64 0.36 -24.33
N ASN A 82 -8.50 1.37 -24.54
CA ASN A 82 -8.79 2.42 -23.54
C ASN A 82 -9.18 1.84 -22.17
N LYS A 83 -10.16 0.93 -22.12
CA LYS A 83 -10.63 0.29 -20.87
C LYS A 83 -9.53 -0.51 -20.17
N ARG A 84 -8.75 -1.27 -20.95
CA ARG A 84 -7.67 -2.12 -20.45
C ARG A 84 -6.51 -1.28 -19.91
N THR A 85 -6.14 -0.23 -20.63
CA THR A 85 -5.08 0.71 -20.25
C THR A 85 -5.49 1.53 -19.02
N SER A 86 -6.74 1.98 -18.97
CA SER A 86 -7.32 2.63 -17.80
C SER A 86 -7.21 1.76 -16.55
N PHE A 87 -7.65 0.50 -16.64
CA PHE A 87 -7.55 -0.44 -15.53
C PHE A 87 -6.09 -0.68 -15.13
N ALA A 88 -5.21 -0.91 -16.10
CA ALA A 88 -3.79 -1.12 -15.86
C ALA A 88 -3.13 0.09 -15.18
N ALA A 89 -3.47 1.31 -15.60
CA ALA A 89 -2.96 2.56 -15.01
C ALA A 89 -3.46 2.76 -13.57
N MET A 90 -4.75 2.53 -13.33
CA MET A 90 -5.34 2.57 -11.99
C MET A 90 -4.64 1.60 -11.03
N VAL A 91 -4.46 0.34 -11.44
CA VAL A 91 -3.79 -0.69 -10.63
C VAL A 91 -2.30 -0.39 -10.47
N ALA A 92 -1.62 0.05 -11.53
CA ALA A 92 -0.21 0.44 -11.45
C ALA A 92 0.01 1.59 -10.47
N PHE A 93 -0.87 2.60 -10.48
CA PHE A 93 -0.81 3.70 -9.53
C PHE A 93 -0.94 3.20 -8.08
N LEU A 94 -1.93 2.36 -7.77
CA LEU A 94 -2.07 1.77 -6.43
C LEU A 94 -0.79 1.02 -6.01
N ARG A 95 -0.26 0.16 -6.90
CA ARG A 95 0.94 -0.64 -6.61
C ARG A 95 2.19 0.21 -6.40
N MET A 96 2.37 1.27 -7.17
CA MET A 96 3.47 2.23 -7.01
C MET A 96 3.37 3.05 -5.72
N ASN A 97 2.17 3.15 -5.14
CA ASN A 97 1.89 3.89 -3.93
C ASN A 97 1.57 2.98 -2.73
N GLY A 98 2.01 1.71 -2.78
CA GLY A 98 1.98 0.81 -1.63
C GLY A 98 0.66 0.08 -1.40
N TRP A 99 -0.18 -0.10 -2.43
CA TRP A 99 -1.45 -0.82 -2.32
C TRP A 99 -1.55 -1.94 -3.34
N ASN A 100 -1.97 -3.12 -2.87
CA ASN A 100 -2.42 -4.20 -3.73
C ASN A 100 -3.93 -4.06 -3.91
N PHE A 101 -4.38 -4.17 -5.15
CA PHE A 101 -5.79 -4.25 -5.51
C PHE A 101 -6.04 -5.63 -6.09
N GLU A 102 -6.88 -6.41 -5.43
CA GLU A 102 -7.16 -7.80 -5.79
C GLU A 102 -8.67 -8.00 -5.91
N LEU A 103 -9.08 -8.47 -7.08
CA LEU A 103 -10.45 -8.93 -7.32
C LEU A 103 -10.37 -10.40 -7.74
N PRO A 104 -11.42 -11.20 -7.45
CA PRO A 104 -11.53 -12.53 -8.02
C PRO A 104 -11.47 -12.48 -9.56
N ASP A 105 -10.98 -13.54 -10.18
CA ASP A 105 -10.84 -13.62 -11.63
C ASP A 105 -12.16 -13.25 -12.35
N GLY A 106 -12.02 -12.52 -13.46
CA GLY A 106 -13.16 -12.01 -14.25
C GLY A 106 -13.78 -10.71 -13.73
N HIS A 107 -13.77 -10.45 -12.41
CA HIS A 107 -14.50 -9.32 -11.82
C HIS A 107 -13.91 -7.95 -12.17
N ALA A 108 -12.62 -7.89 -12.51
CA ALA A 108 -11.98 -6.65 -12.96
C ALA A 108 -12.59 -6.10 -14.25
N ALA A 109 -12.89 -6.99 -15.22
CA ALA A 109 -13.51 -6.59 -16.48
C ALA A 109 -14.96 -6.14 -16.25
N ASP A 110 -15.69 -6.87 -15.40
CA ASP A 110 -17.07 -6.55 -15.04
C ASP A 110 -17.19 -5.21 -14.32
N MET A 111 -16.29 -4.90 -13.38
CA MET A 111 -16.27 -3.61 -12.69
C MET A 111 -16.05 -2.44 -13.66
N MET A 112 -15.11 -2.58 -14.61
CA MET A 112 -14.87 -1.56 -15.63
C MET A 112 -16.04 -1.42 -16.60
N LEU A 113 -16.73 -2.53 -16.91
CA LEU A 113 -17.90 -2.54 -17.75
C LEU A 113 -19.10 -1.89 -17.06
N GLU A 114 -19.36 -2.22 -15.79
CA GLU A 114 -20.41 -1.61 -14.96
C GLU A 114 -20.21 -0.11 -14.88
N MET A 115 -18.98 0.35 -14.63
CA MET A 115 -18.66 1.78 -14.59
C MET A 115 -19.12 2.51 -15.85
N ILE A 116 -18.84 1.93 -17.02
CA ILE A 116 -19.11 2.55 -18.32
C ILE A 116 -20.59 2.41 -18.71
N ALA A 117 -21.14 1.20 -18.60
CA ALA A 117 -22.50 0.90 -19.01
C ALA A 117 -23.53 1.62 -18.12
N GLU A 118 -23.27 1.69 -16.81
CA GLU A 118 -24.17 2.30 -15.84
C GLU A 118 -23.82 3.75 -15.51
N HIS A 119 -22.85 4.34 -16.22
CA HIS A 119 -22.41 5.73 -16.02
C HIS A 119 -22.03 6.03 -14.56
N ARG A 120 -21.38 5.08 -13.88
CA ARG A 120 -20.88 5.28 -12.52
C ARG A 120 -19.74 6.29 -12.55
N ASP A 121 -19.66 7.09 -11.49
CA ASP A 121 -18.64 8.13 -11.37
C ASP A 121 -17.38 7.63 -10.65
N LYS A 122 -16.41 8.53 -10.49
CA LYS A 122 -15.17 8.27 -9.76
C LYS A 122 -15.37 7.98 -8.27
N VAL A 123 -16.46 8.44 -7.65
CA VAL A 123 -16.74 8.20 -6.23
C VAL A 123 -17.11 6.73 -6.04
N TRP A 124 -18.02 6.21 -6.88
CA TRP A 124 -18.35 4.80 -6.90
C TRP A 124 -17.11 3.91 -7.11
N LEU A 125 -16.22 4.28 -8.05
CA LEU A 125 -15.00 3.52 -8.28
C LEU A 125 -14.07 3.58 -7.06
N THR A 126 -13.97 4.73 -6.39
CA THR A 126 -13.19 4.90 -5.16
C THR A 126 -13.66 3.93 -4.07
N GLU A 127 -14.98 3.82 -3.85
CA GLU A 127 -15.56 2.89 -2.87
C GLU A 127 -15.19 1.43 -3.16
N LYS A 128 -15.23 1.01 -4.44
CA LYS A 128 -14.80 -0.34 -4.86
C LYS A 128 -13.33 -0.58 -4.58
N LEU A 129 -12.47 0.40 -4.88
CA LEU A 129 -11.05 0.31 -4.62
C LEU A 129 -10.75 0.21 -3.12
N VAL A 130 -11.43 0.99 -2.27
CA VAL A 130 -11.28 0.91 -0.81
C VAL A 130 -11.64 -0.49 -0.30
N ALA A 131 -12.73 -1.08 -0.77
CA ALA A 131 -13.19 -2.39 -0.31
C ALA A 131 -12.25 -3.54 -0.70
N ALA A 132 -11.70 -3.49 -1.91
CA ALA A 132 -10.91 -4.58 -2.52
C ALA A 132 -9.39 -4.34 -2.51
N SER A 133 -8.91 -3.25 -1.92
CA SER A 133 -7.47 -3.01 -1.75
C SER A 133 -6.98 -3.38 -0.36
N ARG A 134 -5.72 -3.80 -0.29
CA ARG A 134 -4.97 -4.01 0.94
C ARG A 134 -3.63 -3.30 0.84
N ALA A 135 -3.11 -2.86 1.97
CA ALA A 135 -1.77 -2.31 2.02
C ALA A 135 -0.79 -3.37 1.48
N ARG A 136 0.03 -2.97 0.51
CA ARG A 136 1.17 -3.78 0.10
C ARG A 136 2.25 -3.58 1.17
N PRO A 137 2.87 -4.63 1.70
CA PRO A 137 3.79 -4.50 2.82
C PRO A 137 5.18 -3.95 2.46
N SER A 138 5.25 -3.05 1.48
CA SER A 138 6.40 -2.19 1.21
C SER A 138 6.07 -0.75 1.60
N LEU A 139 5.40 -0.57 2.74
CA LEU A 139 5.06 0.75 3.27
C LEU A 139 6.36 1.46 3.68
N GLU A 140 6.49 2.72 3.28
CA GLU A 140 7.47 3.64 3.86
C GLU A 140 7.36 3.55 5.39
N LEU A 141 8.50 3.41 6.10
CA LEU A 141 8.55 3.27 7.57
C LEU A 141 7.64 4.28 8.30
N ARG A 142 7.49 5.49 7.73
CA ARG A 142 6.61 6.55 8.25
C ARG A 142 5.15 6.11 8.42
N ASP A 143 4.59 5.41 7.45
CA ASP A 143 3.17 5.05 7.45
C ASP A 143 2.93 3.88 8.40
N PHE A 144 3.90 2.96 8.51
CA PHE A 144 3.93 1.97 9.59
C PHE A 144 3.88 2.67 10.94
N PHE A 145 4.79 3.61 11.20
CA PHE A 145 4.85 4.34 12.47
C PHE A 145 3.61 5.22 12.71
N TYR A 146 2.91 5.69 11.66
CA TYR A 146 1.64 6.42 11.81
C TYR A 146 0.52 5.52 12.33
N LEU A 147 0.44 4.28 11.83
CA LEU A 147 -0.59 3.30 12.22
C LEU A 147 -0.40 2.77 13.64
N LEU A 148 0.80 2.84 14.22
CA LEU A 148 1.09 2.37 15.59
C LEU A 148 0.43 3.19 16.72
N ARG A 149 -0.26 4.29 16.41
CA ARG A 149 -0.64 5.32 17.40
C ARG A 149 -1.75 4.92 18.38
N THR A 150 -2.52 3.87 18.11
CA THR A 150 -3.76 3.62 18.87
C THR A 150 -3.70 2.45 19.85
N ASP A 151 -2.79 1.48 19.68
CA ASP A 151 -2.81 0.23 20.46
C ASP A 151 -1.42 -0.36 20.79
N LEU A 152 -0.32 0.27 20.35
CA LEU A 152 1.04 -0.22 20.64
C LEU A 152 1.35 -0.24 22.15
N VAL A 153 0.86 0.76 22.89
CA VAL A 153 1.09 0.87 24.34
C VAL A 153 0.45 -0.30 25.09
N ASP A 154 -0.78 -0.67 24.73
CA ASP A 154 -1.49 -1.76 25.37
C ASP A 154 -0.82 -3.11 25.07
N GLU A 155 -0.38 -3.32 23.82
CA GLU A 155 0.37 -4.50 23.44
C GLU A 155 1.71 -4.61 24.17
N LEU A 156 2.45 -3.50 24.28
CA LEU A 156 3.68 -3.42 25.07
C LEU A 156 3.43 -3.81 26.52
N MET A 157 2.36 -3.31 27.13
CA MET A 157 2.01 -3.65 28.51
C MET A 157 1.65 -5.13 28.66
N GLN A 158 0.92 -5.72 27.71
CA GLN A 158 0.60 -7.15 27.72
C GLN A 158 1.85 -8.04 27.61
N ILE A 159 2.76 -7.70 26.69
CA ILE A 159 4.04 -8.41 26.51
C ILE A 159 4.88 -8.33 27.79
N ARG A 160 4.96 -7.15 28.40
CA ARG A 160 5.72 -6.92 29.65
C ARG A 160 5.12 -7.63 30.86
N GLN A 161 3.79 -7.76 30.93
CA GLN A 161 3.10 -8.44 32.03
C GLN A 161 3.06 -9.96 31.87
N GLY A 162 3.69 -10.52 30.83
CA GLY A 162 3.77 -11.96 30.62
C GLY A 162 2.44 -12.60 30.22
N HIS A 163 1.46 -11.82 29.73
CA HIS A 163 0.24 -12.37 29.16
C HIS A 163 0.60 -13.15 27.90
N ARG A 164 0.46 -14.48 27.99
CA ARG A 164 0.76 -15.42 26.91
C ARG A 164 -0.52 -16.12 26.44
N PRO A 165 -1.33 -15.51 25.56
CA PRO A 165 -2.11 -16.30 24.62
C PRO A 165 -1.12 -17.16 23.83
N SER A 166 -1.44 -18.43 23.57
CA SER A 166 -0.59 -19.40 22.86
C SER A 166 -0.04 -18.88 21.51
N GLU A 167 -0.73 -17.91 20.91
CA GLU A 167 -0.36 -17.18 19.68
C GLU A 167 0.93 -16.34 19.83
N LEU A 168 1.29 -15.91 21.04
CA LEU A 168 2.47 -15.08 21.30
C LEU A 168 3.78 -15.84 21.09
N ALA A 169 3.79 -17.16 21.33
CA ALA A 169 5.03 -17.95 21.25
C ALA A 169 5.53 -18.09 19.81
N GLU A 170 4.63 -18.21 18.84
CA GLU A 170 4.96 -18.27 17.42
C GLU A 170 5.37 -16.90 16.88
N SER A 171 4.63 -15.86 17.26
CA SER A 171 4.97 -14.46 16.99
C SER A 171 6.37 -14.07 17.49
N VAL A 172 6.73 -14.50 18.70
CA VAL A 172 8.06 -14.22 19.29
C VAL A 172 9.14 -14.96 18.52
N ARG A 173 8.91 -16.22 18.12
CA ARG A 173 9.87 -16.95 17.28
C ARG A 173 10.08 -16.26 15.94
N GLN A 174 9.00 -15.92 15.23
CA GLN A 174 9.07 -15.16 13.97
C GLN A 174 9.82 -13.84 14.13
N ALA A 175 9.61 -13.12 15.24
CA ALA A 175 10.34 -11.89 15.51
C ALA A 175 11.84 -12.12 15.72
N HIS A 176 12.21 -13.18 16.44
CA HIS A 176 13.61 -13.57 16.62
C HIS A 176 14.26 -14.02 15.31
N ASP A 177 13.54 -14.76 14.46
CA ASP A 177 13.99 -15.15 13.12
C ASP A 177 14.22 -13.91 12.23
N ALA A 178 13.31 -12.93 12.28
CA ALA A 178 13.39 -11.69 11.52
C ALA A 178 14.43 -10.70 12.06
N MET A 179 14.69 -10.70 13.37
CA MET A 179 15.57 -9.76 14.06
C MET A 179 16.48 -10.47 15.07
N PRO A 180 17.62 -11.03 14.62
CA PRO A 180 18.55 -11.75 15.50
C PRO A 180 19.05 -10.93 16.71
N ILE A 181 19.05 -9.59 16.62
CA ILE A 181 19.40 -8.70 17.75
C ILE A 181 18.50 -8.91 18.99
N LEU A 182 17.31 -9.50 18.83
CA LEU A 182 16.44 -9.85 19.97
C LEU A 182 17.07 -10.92 20.88
N ASP A 183 17.91 -11.80 20.34
CA ASP A 183 18.67 -12.77 21.14
C ASP A 183 19.75 -12.08 21.97
N ASP A 184 20.41 -11.06 21.41
CA ASP A 184 21.37 -10.24 22.14
C ASP A 184 20.67 -9.50 23.29
N TYR A 185 19.49 -8.92 23.05
CA TYR A 185 18.73 -8.22 24.10
C TYR A 185 18.27 -9.17 25.20
N LEU A 186 17.82 -10.38 24.84
CA LEU A 186 17.46 -11.42 25.80
C LEU A 186 18.66 -11.84 26.66
N THR A 187 19.84 -11.95 26.04
CA THR A 187 21.09 -12.28 26.71
C THR A 187 21.47 -11.19 27.70
N HIS A 188 21.45 -9.92 27.29
CA HIS A 188 21.74 -8.78 28.17
C HIS A 188 20.75 -8.69 29.34
N ALA A 189 19.45 -8.87 29.09
CA ALA A 189 18.43 -8.89 30.15
C ALA A 189 18.68 -10.01 31.17
N SER A 190 19.08 -11.20 30.69
CA SER A 190 19.38 -12.35 31.53
C SER A 190 20.66 -12.14 32.35
N MET A 191 21.72 -11.57 31.75
CA MET A 191 22.96 -11.22 32.47
C MET A 191 22.71 -10.15 33.53
N ALA A 192 21.93 -9.13 33.24
CA ALA A 192 21.56 -8.09 34.20
C ALA A 192 20.79 -8.66 35.40
N LYS A 193 19.85 -9.60 35.17
CA LYS A 193 19.15 -10.32 36.24
C LYS A 193 20.11 -11.14 37.11
N LEU A 194 21.07 -11.82 36.50
CA LEU A 194 22.05 -12.65 37.21
C LEU A 194 22.94 -11.83 38.17
N VAL A 195 23.28 -10.60 37.81
CA VAL A 195 24.09 -9.70 38.65
C VAL A 195 23.27 -8.81 39.58
N GLY A 196 21.94 -9.01 39.64
CA GLY A 196 21.04 -8.24 40.50
C GLY A 196 20.77 -6.80 40.02
N ASN A 197 21.07 -6.48 38.76
CA ASN A 197 20.81 -5.17 38.18
C ASN A 197 19.40 -5.12 37.55
N GLU A 198 18.37 -4.95 38.39
CA GLU A 198 16.98 -4.96 37.93
C GLU A 198 16.62 -3.83 36.96
N ALA A 199 17.26 -2.66 37.10
CA ALA A 199 17.04 -1.53 36.21
C ALA A 199 17.48 -1.84 34.78
N ASP A 200 18.67 -2.42 34.64
CA ASP A 200 19.24 -2.80 33.34
C ASP A 200 18.47 -4.00 32.74
N ALA A 201 18.09 -4.97 33.56
CA ALA A 201 17.21 -6.07 33.14
C ALA A 201 15.88 -5.56 32.57
N THR A 202 15.25 -4.60 33.26
CA THR A 202 13.99 -3.98 32.83
C THR A 202 14.15 -3.18 31.55
N TYR A 203 15.29 -2.51 31.37
CA TYR A 203 15.62 -1.77 30.16
C TYR A 203 15.69 -2.71 28.95
N TRP A 204 16.50 -3.76 29.01
CA TRP A 204 16.67 -4.72 27.92
C TRP A 204 15.37 -5.48 27.61
N ASP A 205 14.64 -5.91 28.63
CA ASP A 205 13.31 -6.54 28.45
C ASP A 205 12.32 -5.58 27.77
N GLY A 206 12.37 -4.29 28.10
CA GLY A 206 11.55 -3.24 27.48
C GLY A 206 11.88 -3.02 26.01
N GLN A 207 13.17 -2.91 25.66
CA GLN A 207 13.62 -2.76 24.26
C GLN A 207 13.24 -3.99 23.43
N ARG A 208 13.43 -5.19 24.00
CA ARG A 208 13.04 -6.45 23.37
C ARG A 208 11.53 -6.52 23.14
N ALA A 209 10.73 -6.18 24.16
CA ALA A 209 9.28 -6.17 24.05
C ALA A 209 8.78 -5.20 22.97
N LEU A 210 9.41 -4.02 22.85
CA LEU A 210 9.10 -3.06 21.80
C LEU A 210 9.33 -3.62 20.40
N LEU A 211 10.53 -4.15 20.15
CA LEU A 211 10.86 -4.70 18.85
C LEU A 211 9.97 -5.90 18.49
N VAL A 212 9.67 -6.78 19.45
CA VAL A 212 8.71 -7.88 19.25
C VAL A 212 7.31 -7.33 18.90
N ALA A 213 6.81 -6.32 19.61
CA ALA A 213 5.52 -5.71 19.31
C ALA A 213 5.48 -5.10 17.91
N LEU A 214 6.56 -4.42 17.49
CA LEU A 214 6.67 -3.84 16.15
C LEU A 214 6.61 -4.90 15.05
N VAL A 215 7.35 -6.01 15.20
CA VAL A 215 7.31 -7.10 14.22
C VAL A 215 5.94 -7.77 14.16
N ARG A 216 5.33 -8.03 15.33
CA ARG A 216 3.97 -8.59 15.38
C ARG A 216 2.97 -7.69 14.67
N ARG A 217 3.07 -6.39 14.85
CA ARG A 217 2.18 -5.44 14.19
C ARG A 217 2.40 -5.36 12.70
N ALA A 218 3.66 -5.38 12.26
CA ALA A 218 3.95 -5.48 10.84
C ALA A 218 3.36 -6.78 10.26
N ALA A 219 3.57 -7.94 10.90
CA ALA A 219 3.00 -9.21 10.45
C ALA A 219 1.46 -9.17 10.40
N ALA A 220 0.80 -8.58 11.40
CA ALA A 220 -0.66 -8.39 11.40
C ALA A 220 -1.15 -7.44 10.30
N LEU A 221 -0.32 -6.49 9.87
CA LEU A 221 -0.55 -5.61 8.73
C LEU A 221 -0.16 -6.26 7.39
N GLY A 222 0.23 -7.54 7.41
CA GLY A 222 0.57 -8.34 6.24
C GLY A 222 2.03 -8.26 5.80
N TYR A 223 2.92 -7.67 6.60
CA TYR A 223 4.35 -7.61 6.26
C TYR A 223 5.02 -8.97 6.35
N ASP A 224 5.65 -9.33 5.23
CA ASP A 224 6.52 -10.49 5.12
C ASP A 224 7.92 -10.14 5.61
N TRP A 225 8.55 -11.07 6.32
CA TRP A 225 9.89 -10.97 6.91
C TRP A 225 10.82 -12.03 6.33
#